data_AF-A0A7S2FL32-F1
#
_entry.id   AF-A0A7S2FL32-F1
#
_cell.length_a   1.000
_cell.length_b   1.000
_cell.length_c   1.000
_cell.angle_alpha   90.00
_cell.angle_beta   90.00
_cell.angle_gamma   90.00
#
_symmetry.space_group_name_H-M   'P 1'
#
loop_
_entity.id
_entity.type
_entity.pdbx_description
1 polymer ?
#
loop_
_entity_poly.entity_id
_entity_poly.type
_entity_poly.pdbx_seq_one_letter_code
_entity_poly.pdbx_strand_id
1 'polypeptide(L)'
;HIVPVKSDLAMFGSSEKSAAAGDCDAMGFSDRMLASYDSAWSGFEERLAAGQQPPITMKWTNFTFLIAANAIYLTVTYILYSVMSKRTTGVNDKMIKKVIMVYNAVCVFLAGYVVVGMLYYKMQEPGKFVCNVSARVDDPEAAKFIAWVFWVFYAQKFWEFCDTWFFILRRSFRQVTFLHIFHHSSITFVVGTILKFDYSGDMFLPIFLNALVHVLMYSHYLVTALGIKSWWRQYLTSLQLAQFCLISLQSAVAYSRGPSCGAPDWAKVIMILYMCSMLFLFGKFFVKRYIQKDTSANMDGVITTKAFTPEYITYQGTAILGAKGTAKIELPLGAKTMTSRGSRVNLAYQLTAIGASMPGLFVESEVDTAPDSNQAKNEAPSFSVSGGKEGAKVSWQVACERVERPARKQKSPLPCCPQQQ
;
A
#
# COMPACT_ATOMS: atom_id res chain seq x y z
N HIS A 1 74.05 -13.12 -30.24
CA HIS A 1 73.91 -14.59 -30.33
C HIS A 1 72.67 -15.01 -29.54
N ILE A 2 71.52 -15.14 -30.20
CA ILE A 2 70.98 -16.37 -30.81
C ILE A 2 70.52 -17.36 -29.72
N VAL A 3 69.19 -17.50 -29.64
CA VAL A 3 68.39 -18.45 -28.85
C VAL A 3 68.66 -19.89 -29.32
N PRO A 4 68.38 -20.92 -28.49
CA PRO A 4 67.37 -21.86 -28.97
C PRO A 4 66.39 -22.37 -27.92
N VAL A 5 65.18 -22.59 -28.44
CA VAL A 5 64.00 -23.28 -27.93
C VAL A 5 64.27 -24.79 -27.78
N LYS A 6 63.67 -25.41 -26.76
CA LYS A 6 63.26 -26.84 -26.65
C LYS A 6 62.35 -26.95 -25.41
N SER A 7 61.24 -27.67 -25.36
CA SER A 7 60.38 -28.38 -26.31
C SER A 7 59.29 -29.01 -25.44
N ASP A 8 58.03 -28.79 -25.79
CA ASP A 8 56.84 -29.42 -25.21
C ASP A 8 56.85 -30.96 -25.31
N LEU A 9 56.23 -31.62 -24.32
CA LEU A 9 55.49 -32.91 -24.31
C LEU A 9 55.35 -33.29 -22.80
N ALA A 10 54.20 -33.64 -22.21
CA ALA A 10 52.97 -34.19 -22.75
C ALA A 10 51.79 -34.09 -21.75
N MET A 11 50.58 -33.94 -22.31
CA MET A 11 49.36 -34.71 -21.99
C MET A 11 48.79 -34.65 -20.56
N PHE A 12 47.87 -33.71 -20.32
CA PHE A 12 46.57 -34.04 -19.75
C PHE A 12 45.49 -33.22 -20.47
N GLY A 13 44.72 -33.90 -21.33
CA GLY A 13 43.57 -33.32 -21.99
C GLY A 13 42.46 -33.11 -20.98
N SER A 14 42.21 -31.86 -20.62
CA SER A 14 40.88 -31.41 -20.19
C SER A 14 40.33 -30.55 -21.30
N SER A 15 39.32 -31.08 -21.98
CA SER A 15 38.51 -30.38 -22.98
C SER A 15 38.17 -28.97 -22.49
N GLU A 16 38.84 -27.96 -23.04
CA GLU A 16 38.31 -26.61 -23.13
C GLU A 16 37.00 -26.72 -23.92
N LYS A 17 35.88 -26.82 -23.21
CA LYS A 17 34.62 -26.32 -23.74
C LYS A 17 34.72 -24.81 -23.75
N SER A 18 35.44 -24.29 -24.74
CA SER A 18 35.09 -23.02 -25.37
C SER A 18 33.65 -23.17 -25.85
N ALA A 19 32.70 -22.84 -24.98
CA ALA A 19 31.31 -22.70 -25.36
C ALA A 19 31.29 -21.53 -26.34
N ALA A 20 31.19 -21.89 -27.62
CA ALA A 20 31.17 -20.99 -28.74
C ALA A 20 30.27 -19.80 -28.44
N ALA A 21 30.81 -18.60 -28.56
CA ALA A 21 30.06 -17.36 -28.73
C ALA A 21 29.38 -17.33 -30.13
N GLY A 22 28.81 -18.45 -30.55
CA GLY A 22 28.09 -18.64 -31.80
C GLY A 22 26.65 -19.03 -31.51
N ASP A 23 25.72 -18.22 -32.03
CA ASP A 23 24.29 -18.52 -32.18
C ASP A 23 23.38 -18.62 -30.95
N CYS A 24 23.57 -17.74 -29.96
CA CYS A 24 22.48 -17.46 -29.00
C CYS A 24 21.25 -16.82 -29.66
N ASP A 25 21.39 -16.21 -30.85
CA ASP A 25 20.29 -15.61 -31.61
C ASP A 25 19.46 -16.65 -32.41
N ALA A 26 19.99 -17.87 -32.60
CA ALA A 26 19.29 -18.96 -33.29
C ALA A 26 18.53 -19.90 -32.32
N MET A 27 18.73 -19.77 -31.02
CA MET A 27 18.05 -20.58 -30.01
C MET A 27 16.63 -20.08 -29.75
N GLY A 28 15.67 -21.01 -29.65
CA GLY A 28 14.31 -20.68 -29.23
C GLY A 28 14.29 -20.04 -27.83
N PHE A 29 13.30 -19.18 -27.57
CA PHE A 29 13.18 -18.46 -26.30
C PHE A 29 13.28 -19.37 -25.08
N SER A 30 12.56 -20.51 -25.09
CA SER A 30 12.57 -21.48 -24.00
C SER A 30 13.96 -22.10 -23.76
N ASP A 31 14.67 -22.44 -24.84
CA ASP A 31 16.00 -23.04 -24.76
C ASP A 31 17.02 -22.03 -24.22
N ARG A 32 16.92 -20.76 -24.62
CA ARG A 32 17.74 -19.67 -24.07
C ARG A 32 17.50 -19.48 -22.57
N MET A 33 16.23 -19.53 -22.12
CA MET A 33 15.91 -19.42 -20.70
C MET A 33 16.44 -20.60 -19.88
N LEU A 34 16.27 -21.82 -20.36
CA LEU A 34 16.76 -23.03 -19.70
C LEU A 34 18.29 -23.05 -19.63
N ALA A 35 18.97 -22.79 -20.74
CA ALA A 35 20.43 -22.70 -20.77
C ALA A 35 20.96 -21.62 -19.82
N SER A 36 20.29 -20.46 -19.76
CA SER A 36 20.64 -19.41 -18.80
C SER A 36 20.41 -19.83 -17.35
N TYR A 37 19.37 -20.62 -17.07
CA TYR A 37 19.08 -21.12 -15.73
C TYR A 37 20.12 -22.15 -15.28
N ASP A 38 20.43 -23.12 -16.15
CA ASP A 38 21.42 -24.17 -15.87
C ASP A 38 22.82 -23.59 -15.67
N SER A 39 23.19 -22.60 -16.47
CA SER A 39 24.45 -21.85 -16.31
C SER A 39 24.51 -21.11 -14.96
N ALA A 40 23.44 -20.41 -14.59
CA ALA A 40 23.36 -19.72 -13.31
C ALA A 40 23.43 -20.68 -12.13
N TRP A 41 22.81 -21.85 -12.25
CA TRP A 41 22.84 -22.90 -11.24
C TRP A 41 24.24 -23.51 -11.08
N SER A 42 24.89 -23.82 -12.19
CA SER A 42 26.26 -24.35 -12.19
C SER A 42 27.23 -23.36 -11.52
N GLY A 43 27.13 -22.06 -11.87
CA GLY A 43 27.94 -21.02 -11.23
C GLY A 43 27.64 -20.83 -9.74
N PHE A 44 26.40 -21.08 -9.30
CA PHE A 44 26.06 -21.09 -7.87
C PHE A 44 26.71 -22.28 -7.14
N GLU A 45 26.68 -23.47 -7.73
CA GLU A 45 27.30 -24.68 -7.16
C GLU A 45 28.82 -24.53 -7.06
N GLU A 46 29.46 -23.93 -8.06
CA GLU A 46 30.89 -23.63 -8.06
C GLU A 46 31.27 -22.67 -6.92
N ARG A 47 30.53 -21.56 -6.76
CA ARG A 47 30.76 -20.62 -5.65
C ARG A 47 30.52 -21.25 -4.28
N LEU A 48 29.57 -22.18 -4.18
CA LEU A 48 29.32 -22.93 -2.95
C LEU A 48 30.48 -23.88 -2.64
N ALA A 49 30.96 -24.63 -3.63
CA ALA A 49 32.10 -25.52 -3.47
C ALA A 49 33.39 -24.77 -3.11
N ALA A 50 33.59 -23.58 -3.68
CA ALA A 50 34.71 -22.70 -3.38
C ALA A 50 34.60 -21.96 -2.03
N GLY A 51 33.48 -22.10 -1.30
CA GLY A 51 33.24 -21.37 -0.05
C GLY A 51 33.09 -19.85 -0.22
N GLN A 52 32.88 -19.39 -1.45
CA GLN A 52 32.74 -17.97 -1.80
C GLN A 52 31.30 -17.48 -1.74
N GLN A 53 30.34 -18.40 -1.75
CA GLN A 53 28.93 -18.06 -1.63
C GLN A 53 28.59 -17.68 -0.17
N PRO A 54 28.09 -16.46 0.08
CA PRO A 54 27.81 -15.98 1.43
C PRO A 54 26.77 -16.87 2.14
N PRO A 55 27.04 -17.40 3.34
CA PRO A 55 26.12 -18.34 4.03
C PRO A 55 24.72 -17.74 4.29
N ILE A 56 24.66 -16.42 4.42
CA ILE A 56 23.45 -15.68 4.75
C ILE A 56 22.42 -15.67 3.60
N THR A 57 22.88 -15.78 2.35
CA THR A 57 22.01 -15.82 1.18
C THR A 57 21.40 -17.20 0.95
N MET A 58 21.85 -18.24 1.66
CA MET A 58 21.41 -19.62 1.45
C MET A 58 20.25 -20.09 2.33
N LYS A 59 20.28 -19.75 3.63
CA LYS A 59 19.30 -20.30 4.58
C LYS A 59 17.88 -19.76 4.34
N TRP A 60 17.79 -18.51 3.90
CA TRP A 60 16.54 -17.75 3.87
C TRP A 60 15.97 -17.52 2.47
N THR A 61 16.52 -18.17 1.44
CA THR A 61 16.07 -18.00 0.03
C THR A 61 15.46 -19.25 -0.59
N ASN A 62 15.41 -20.36 0.14
CA ASN A 62 14.83 -21.61 -0.35
C ASN A 62 13.32 -21.47 -0.57
N PHE A 63 12.78 -22.13 -1.60
CA PHE A 63 11.36 -22.09 -1.93
C PHE A 63 10.45 -22.50 -0.76
N THR A 64 10.85 -23.50 0.03
CA THR A 64 10.09 -23.92 1.22
C THR A 64 9.94 -22.78 2.23
N PHE A 65 11.02 -22.02 2.47
CA PHE A 65 10.96 -20.85 3.35
C PHE A 65 10.10 -19.75 2.74
N LEU A 66 10.26 -19.44 1.45
CA LEU A 66 9.48 -18.41 0.76
C LEU A 66 7.97 -18.70 0.79
N ILE A 67 7.59 -19.95 0.52
CA ILE A 67 6.20 -20.42 0.58
C ILE A 67 5.68 -20.31 2.01
N ALA A 68 6.45 -20.82 2.99
CA ALA A 68 6.05 -20.77 4.39
C ALA A 68 5.87 -19.33 4.90
N ALA A 69 6.82 -18.44 4.61
CA ALA A 69 6.76 -17.03 5.01
C ALA A 69 5.54 -16.31 4.40
N ASN A 70 5.25 -16.54 3.12
CA ASN A 70 4.08 -15.96 2.46
C ASN A 70 2.76 -16.56 2.95
N ALA A 71 2.72 -17.88 3.19
CA ALA A 71 1.55 -18.52 3.78
C ALA A 71 1.25 -17.93 5.17
N ILE A 72 2.27 -17.79 6.02
CA ILE A 72 2.15 -17.13 7.33
C ILE A 72 1.63 -15.71 7.16
N TYR A 73 2.23 -14.92 6.27
CA TYR A 73 1.80 -13.54 6.01
C TYR A 73 0.33 -13.45 5.61
N LEU A 74 -0.13 -14.27 4.66
CA LEU A 74 -1.50 -14.28 4.19
C LEU A 74 -2.48 -14.78 5.25
N THR A 75 -2.13 -15.85 5.97
CA THR A 75 -2.94 -16.40 7.06
C THR A 75 -3.09 -15.39 8.20
N VAL A 76 -1.99 -14.78 8.66
CA VAL A 76 -2.02 -13.75 9.71
C VAL A 76 -2.83 -12.54 9.24
N THR A 77 -2.65 -12.11 8.00
CA THR A 77 -3.42 -11.02 7.39
C THR A 77 -4.91 -11.33 7.38
N TYR A 78 -5.31 -12.54 6.97
CA TYR A 78 -6.70 -12.98 6.95
C TYR A 78 -7.30 -13.02 8.37
N ILE A 79 -6.59 -13.62 9.33
CA ILE A 79 -7.04 -13.71 10.72
C ILE A 79 -7.21 -12.31 11.32
N LEU A 80 -6.19 -11.46 11.19
CA LEU A 80 -6.24 -10.08 11.67
C LEU A 80 -7.39 -9.31 11.03
N TYR A 81 -7.60 -9.44 9.71
CA TYR A 81 -8.70 -8.79 9.02
C TYR A 81 -10.06 -9.27 9.54
N SER A 82 -10.23 -10.59 9.71
CA SER A 82 -11.46 -11.20 10.23
C SER A 82 -11.78 -10.72 11.66
N VAL A 83 -10.77 -10.63 12.53
CA VAL A 83 -10.94 -10.15 13.91
C VAL A 83 -11.23 -8.64 13.93
N MET A 84 -10.44 -7.84 13.22
CA MET A 84 -10.54 -6.37 13.24
C MET A 84 -11.75 -5.84 12.48
N SER A 85 -12.29 -6.60 11.52
CA SER A 85 -13.52 -6.21 10.80
C SER A 85 -14.75 -6.22 11.71
N LYS A 86 -14.77 -7.10 12.72
CA LYS A 86 -15.87 -7.22 13.71
C LYS A 86 -15.83 -6.17 14.82
N ARG A 87 -14.68 -5.53 15.07
CA ARG A 87 -14.53 -4.49 16.10
C ARG A 87 -15.14 -3.17 15.61
N THR A 88 -15.46 -2.25 16.52
CA THR A 88 -15.90 -0.88 16.20
C THR A 88 -14.74 0.10 16.17
N THR A 89 -13.76 -0.07 17.06
CA THR A 89 -12.56 0.79 17.17
C THR A 89 -11.28 0.04 16.86
N GLY A 90 -10.25 0.78 16.43
CA GLY A 90 -8.88 0.29 16.31
C GLY A 90 -8.29 -0.11 17.65
N VAL A 91 -7.16 -0.82 17.62
CA VAL A 91 -6.43 -1.16 18.84
C VAL A 91 -5.69 0.08 19.35
N ASN A 92 -5.90 0.43 20.63
CA ASN A 92 -5.25 1.52 21.40
C ASN A 92 -4.46 2.53 20.55
N ASP A 93 -5.16 3.55 20.04
CA ASP A 93 -4.62 4.51 19.07
C ASP A 93 -3.33 5.20 19.54
N LYS A 94 -3.18 5.49 20.84
CA LYS A 94 -1.97 6.13 21.38
C LYS A 94 -0.77 5.19 21.38
N MET A 95 -0.96 3.95 21.83
CA MET A 95 0.12 2.96 21.90
C MET A 95 0.56 2.54 20.49
N ILE A 96 -0.40 2.20 19.63
CA ILE A 96 -0.11 1.78 18.25
C ILE A 96 0.58 2.89 17.47
N LYS A 97 0.19 4.15 17.65
CA LYS A 97 0.87 5.28 17.00
C LYS A 97 2.35 5.34 17.38
N LYS A 98 2.70 5.11 18.65
CA LYS A 98 4.11 5.06 19.10
C LYS A 98 4.87 3.89 18.48
N VAL A 99 4.27 2.70 18.45
CA VAL A 99 4.87 1.52 17.82
C VAL A 99 5.12 1.76 16.33
N ILE A 100 4.15 2.34 15.62
CA ILE A 100 4.30 2.67 14.19
C ILE A 100 5.38 3.72 13.94
N MET A 101 5.53 4.72 14.83
CA MET A 101 6.62 5.69 14.72
C MET A 101 7.99 5.02 14.84
N VAL A 102 8.17 4.15 15.85
CA VAL A 102 9.42 3.38 16.02
C VAL A 102 9.67 2.48 14.81
N TYR A 103 8.64 1.77 14.37
CA TYR A 103 8.69 0.91 13.19
C TYR A 103 9.12 1.68 11.93
N ASN A 104 8.48 2.82 11.63
CA ASN A 104 8.83 3.64 10.47
C ASN A 104 10.26 4.18 10.58
N ALA A 105 10.71 4.56 11.79
CA ALA A 105 12.08 5.00 12.01
C ALA A 105 13.10 3.88 11.76
N VAL A 106 12.80 2.65 12.18
CA VAL A 106 13.60 1.46 11.87
C VAL A 106 13.63 1.21 10.36
N CYS A 107 12.49 1.32 9.66
CA CYS A 107 12.45 1.17 8.21
C CYS A 107 13.30 2.22 7.49
N VAL A 108 13.26 3.49 7.92
CA VAL A 108 14.13 4.56 7.38
C VAL A 108 15.59 4.24 7.63
N PHE A 109 15.95 3.81 8.84
CA PHE A 109 17.32 3.47 9.19
C PHE A 109 17.86 2.30 8.35
N LEU A 110 17.11 1.20 8.25
CA LEU A 110 17.52 0.04 7.46
C LEU A 110 17.61 0.34 5.97
N ALA A 111 16.64 1.08 5.41
CA ALA A 111 16.68 1.47 4.00
C ALA A 111 17.84 2.45 3.74
N GLY A 112 18.12 3.36 4.69
CA GLY A 112 19.25 4.28 4.64
C GLY A 112 20.59 3.54 4.69
N TYR A 113 20.70 2.52 5.54
CA TYR A 113 21.87 1.64 5.58
C TYR A 113 22.13 0.99 4.23
N VAL A 114 21.08 0.47 3.57
CA VAL A 114 21.20 -0.09 2.21
C VAL A 114 21.64 0.98 1.21
N VAL A 115 21.02 2.16 1.20
CA VAL A 115 21.42 3.27 0.30
C VAL A 115 22.90 3.61 0.47
N VAL A 116 23.38 3.78 1.70
CA VAL A 116 24.78 4.11 1.99
C VAL A 116 25.71 2.96 1.60
N GLY A 117 25.36 1.71 1.93
CA GLY A 117 26.16 0.54 1.57
C GLY A 117 26.29 0.37 0.05
N MET A 118 25.21 0.59 -0.69
CA MET A 118 25.21 0.55 -2.15
C MET A 118 26.07 1.69 -2.74
N LEU A 119 25.92 2.92 -2.25
CA LEU A 119 26.76 4.04 -2.72
C LEU A 119 28.23 3.82 -2.44
N TYR A 120 28.57 3.33 -1.24
CA TYR A 120 29.94 3.00 -0.88
C TYR A 120 30.53 1.97 -1.84
N TYR A 121 29.80 0.89 -2.13
CA TYR A 121 30.21 -0.12 -3.11
C TYR A 121 30.42 0.51 -4.51
N LYS A 122 29.49 1.37 -4.96
CA LYS A 122 29.57 2.02 -6.27
C LYS A 122 30.72 3.03 -6.39
N MET A 123 31.11 3.68 -5.30
CA MET A 123 32.26 4.59 -5.28
C MET A 123 33.59 3.85 -5.42
N GLN A 124 33.68 2.62 -4.91
CA GLN A 124 34.86 1.76 -5.09
C GLN A 124 34.92 1.18 -6.51
N GLU A 125 33.76 0.98 -7.14
CA GLU A 125 33.66 0.48 -8.51
C GLU A 125 32.79 1.39 -9.40
N PRO A 126 33.36 2.48 -9.95
CA PRO A 126 32.68 3.34 -10.92
C PRO A 126 32.54 2.64 -12.28
N GLY A 127 31.90 1.47 -12.30
CA GLY A 127 31.53 0.73 -13.50
C GLY A 127 30.25 1.26 -14.15
N LYS A 128 29.75 0.53 -15.16
CA LYS A 128 28.54 0.88 -15.92
C LYS A 128 27.28 0.78 -15.03
N PHE A 129 26.13 1.21 -15.53
CA PHE A 129 24.82 1.00 -14.87
C PHE A 129 24.05 -0.19 -15.45
N VAL A 130 24.58 -0.79 -16.53
CA VAL A 130 24.00 -1.93 -17.27
C VAL A 130 25.16 -2.83 -17.68
N CYS A 131 24.93 -4.14 -17.73
CA CYS A 131 25.96 -5.15 -18.00
C CYS A 131 27.08 -5.15 -16.95
N ASN A 132 26.72 -4.92 -15.69
CA ASN A 132 27.65 -5.11 -14.60
C ASN A 132 27.73 -6.59 -14.25
N VAL A 133 28.95 -7.10 -14.31
CA VAL A 133 29.26 -8.45 -13.83
C VAL A 133 29.07 -8.50 -12.32
N SER A 134 28.59 -9.63 -11.81
CA SER A 134 28.49 -9.87 -10.37
C SER A 134 29.88 -9.77 -9.73
N ALA A 135 29.96 -9.13 -8.56
CA ALA A 135 31.11 -8.87 -7.75
C ALA A 135 32.00 -10.10 -7.55
N ARG A 136 33.25 -9.88 -7.99
CA ARG A 136 34.54 -10.49 -7.66
C ARG A 136 34.53 -11.77 -6.81
N VAL A 137 34.86 -12.86 -7.50
CA VAL A 137 35.63 -14.00 -6.96
C VAL A 137 36.96 -13.52 -6.35
N ASP A 138 37.48 -12.39 -6.83
CA ASP A 138 38.83 -11.88 -6.55
C ASP A 138 38.97 -11.04 -5.26
N ASP A 139 37.87 -10.54 -4.69
CA ASP A 139 37.87 -9.77 -3.42
C ASP A 139 36.76 -10.29 -2.48
N PRO A 140 37.10 -11.30 -1.65
CA PRO A 140 36.14 -11.94 -0.76
C PRO A 140 35.51 -11.00 0.27
N GLU A 141 36.22 -9.95 0.71
CA GLU A 141 35.70 -9.04 1.74
C GLU A 141 34.69 -8.05 1.15
N ALA A 142 34.96 -7.50 -0.04
CA ALA A 142 33.98 -6.70 -0.77
C ALA A 142 32.72 -7.51 -1.11
N ALA A 143 32.89 -8.78 -1.52
CA ALA A 143 31.79 -9.69 -1.82
C ALA A 143 30.92 -10.01 -0.59
N LYS A 144 31.53 -10.25 0.58
CA LYS A 144 30.80 -10.44 1.84
C LYS A 144 30.03 -9.19 2.25
N PHE A 145 30.66 -8.01 2.14
CA PHE A 145 30.02 -6.74 2.49
C PHE A 145 28.78 -6.48 1.63
N ILE A 146 28.90 -6.57 0.30
CA ILE A 146 27.76 -6.30 -0.59
C ILE A 146 26.65 -7.34 -0.40
N ALA A 147 27.00 -8.61 -0.19
CA ALA A 147 26.03 -9.65 0.12
C ALA A 147 25.27 -9.39 1.43
N TRP A 148 25.95 -8.85 2.45
CA TRP A 148 25.30 -8.44 3.68
C TRP A 148 24.32 -7.28 3.45
N VAL A 149 24.73 -6.25 2.70
CA VAL A 149 23.85 -5.12 2.35
C VAL A 149 22.60 -5.61 1.60
N PHE A 150 22.77 -6.52 0.63
CA PHE A 150 21.68 -7.16 -0.08
C PHE A 150 20.78 -8.00 0.83
N TRP A 151 21.38 -8.72 1.78
CA TRP A 151 20.61 -9.48 2.76
C TRP A 151 19.78 -8.57 3.66
N VAL A 152 20.32 -7.43 4.10
CA VAL A 152 19.54 -6.43 4.86
C VAL A 152 18.36 -5.95 4.04
N PHE A 153 18.57 -5.60 2.76
CA PHE A 153 17.50 -5.22 1.84
C PHE A 153 16.43 -6.33 1.71
N TYR A 154 16.85 -7.59 1.60
CA TYR A 154 15.95 -8.73 1.49
C TYR A 154 15.17 -8.99 2.78
N ALA A 155 15.83 -8.94 3.94
CA ALA A 155 15.20 -9.07 5.25
C ALA A 155 14.14 -7.99 5.48
N GLN A 156 14.39 -6.77 4.99
CA GLN A 156 13.40 -5.70 5.03
C GLN A 156 12.10 -6.08 4.33
N LYS A 157 12.11 -6.84 3.23
CA LYS A 157 10.87 -7.21 2.53
C LYS A 157 9.91 -8.02 3.40
N PHE A 158 10.43 -8.83 4.31
CA PHE A 158 9.62 -9.53 5.33
C PHE A 158 9.23 -8.64 6.48
N TRP A 159 10.12 -7.74 6.93
CA TRP A 159 9.80 -6.74 7.94
C TRP A 159 8.62 -5.84 7.50
N GLU A 160 8.58 -5.51 6.22
CA GLU A 160 7.54 -4.70 5.58
C GLU A 160 6.15 -5.39 5.56
N PHE A 161 6.04 -6.69 5.86
CA PHE A 161 4.74 -7.34 6.11
C PHE A 161 3.97 -6.68 7.25
N CYS A 162 4.69 -6.09 8.21
CA CYS A 162 4.10 -5.36 9.31
C CYS A 162 3.29 -4.15 8.84
N ASP A 163 3.56 -3.57 7.66
CA ASP A 163 2.77 -2.46 7.09
C ASP A 163 1.30 -2.85 7.00
N THR A 164 1.03 -4.01 6.39
CA THR A 164 -0.32 -4.57 6.22
C THR A 164 -0.98 -4.79 7.57
N TRP A 165 -0.25 -5.36 8.52
CA TRP A 165 -0.78 -5.66 9.86
C TRP A 165 -1.10 -4.38 10.63
N PHE A 166 -0.25 -3.35 10.55
CA PHE A 166 -0.53 -2.05 11.17
C PHE A 166 -1.70 -1.32 10.51
N PHE A 167 -1.90 -1.47 9.20
CA PHE A 167 -3.10 -0.95 8.53
C PHE A 167 -4.36 -1.62 9.08
N ILE A 168 -4.35 -2.95 9.23
CA ILE A 168 -5.48 -3.71 9.75
C ILE A 168 -5.76 -3.40 11.23
N LEU A 169 -4.73 -3.35 12.07
CA LEU A 169 -4.86 -3.04 13.50
C LEU A 169 -5.42 -1.64 13.77
N ARG A 170 -5.11 -0.67 12.91
CA ARG A 170 -5.70 0.68 12.95
C ARG A 170 -7.04 0.78 12.22
N ARG A 171 -7.57 -0.33 11.69
CA ARG A 171 -8.76 -0.38 10.84
C ARG A 171 -8.68 0.53 9.61
N SER A 172 -7.46 0.81 9.15
CA SER A 172 -7.19 1.48 7.89
C SER A 172 -7.27 0.47 6.73
N PHE A 173 -8.37 -0.28 6.65
CA PHE A 173 -8.59 -1.30 5.62
C PHE A 173 -8.51 -0.72 4.20
N ARG A 174 -8.80 0.57 4.08
CA ARG A 174 -8.60 1.37 2.89
C ARG A 174 -7.17 1.24 2.32
N GLN A 175 -6.14 1.04 3.14
CA GLN A 175 -4.75 0.91 2.68
C GLN A 175 -4.37 -0.53 2.28
N VAL A 176 -5.19 -1.53 2.62
CA VAL A 176 -4.95 -2.95 2.35
C VAL A 176 -5.55 -3.28 0.99
N THR A 177 -4.80 -2.99 -0.07
CA THR A 177 -5.25 -3.10 -1.46
C THR A 177 -4.75 -4.39 -2.10
N PHE A 178 -5.34 -4.77 -3.23
CA PHE A 178 -4.79 -5.86 -4.04
C PHE A 178 -3.33 -5.57 -4.41
N LEU A 179 -3.03 -4.36 -4.87
CA LEU A 179 -1.67 -3.92 -5.20
C LEU A 179 -0.72 -4.09 -4.02
N HIS A 180 -1.12 -3.69 -2.82
CA HIS A 180 -0.28 -3.77 -1.63
C HIS A 180 0.00 -5.23 -1.26
N ILE A 181 -1.02 -6.07 -1.15
CA ILE A 181 -0.84 -7.49 -0.82
C ILE A 181 -0.04 -8.20 -1.90
N PHE A 182 -0.40 -8.01 -3.18
CA PHE A 182 0.30 -8.59 -4.32
C PHE A 182 1.78 -8.22 -4.31
N HIS A 183 2.11 -6.93 -4.14
CA HIS A 183 3.49 -6.45 -4.07
C HIS A 183 4.24 -7.11 -2.92
N HIS A 184 3.76 -7.00 -1.67
CA HIS A 184 4.50 -7.53 -0.52
C HIS A 184 4.67 -9.05 -0.62
N SER A 185 3.67 -9.79 -1.10
CA SER A 185 3.84 -11.23 -1.28
C SER A 185 4.81 -11.59 -2.41
N SER A 186 4.64 -10.98 -3.59
CA SER A 186 5.42 -11.37 -4.78
C SER A 186 6.86 -10.85 -4.75
N ILE A 187 7.13 -9.67 -4.17
CA ILE A 187 8.49 -9.12 -4.12
C ILE A 187 9.42 -10.01 -3.31
N THR A 188 8.93 -10.64 -2.24
CA THR A 188 9.75 -11.57 -1.44
C THR A 188 10.18 -12.79 -2.25
N PHE A 189 9.31 -13.29 -3.14
CA PHE A 189 9.65 -14.36 -4.07
C PHE A 189 10.62 -13.89 -5.16
N VAL A 190 10.35 -12.76 -5.81
CA VAL A 190 11.20 -12.24 -6.89
C VAL A 190 12.62 -11.98 -6.38
N VAL A 191 12.76 -11.26 -5.26
CA VAL A 191 14.09 -10.97 -4.69
C VAL A 191 14.73 -12.25 -4.15
N GLY A 192 13.99 -13.12 -3.47
CA GLY A 192 14.55 -14.35 -2.89
C GLY A 192 15.09 -15.32 -3.95
N THR A 193 14.39 -15.44 -5.08
CA THR A 193 14.82 -16.29 -6.20
C THR A 193 16.07 -15.74 -6.89
N ILE A 194 16.16 -14.43 -7.09
CA ILE A 194 17.30 -13.79 -7.77
C ILE A 194 18.54 -13.75 -6.85
N LEU A 195 18.36 -13.40 -5.57
CA LEU A 195 19.46 -13.20 -4.59
C LEU A 195 20.39 -14.41 -4.45
N LYS A 196 19.87 -15.61 -4.68
CA LYS A 196 20.66 -16.84 -4.67
C LYS A 196 21.75 -16.83 -5.74
N PHE A 197 21.43 -16.32 -6.93
CA PHE A 197 22.28 -16.39 -8.12
C PHE A 197 23.08 -15.12 -8.34
N ASP A 198 22.51 -13.97 -7.98
CA ASP A 198 23.14 -12.66 -8.18
C ASP A 198 22.87 -11.73 -6.98
N TYR A 199 23.93 -11.36 -6.28
CA TYR A 199 23.90 -10.46 -5.13
C TYR A 199 24.76 -9.19 -5.35
N SER A 200 24.96 -8.81 -6.60
CA SER A 200 25.70 -7.60 -7.00
C SER A 200 25.46 -7.25 -8.49
N GLY A 201 26.40 -6.60 -9.17
CA GLY A 201 26.29 -6.34 -10.61
C GLY A 201 25.09 -5.49 -11.01
N ASP A 202 24.24 -6.02 -11.91
CA ASP A 202 23.06 -5.32 -12.43
C ASP A 202 21.94 -5.17 -11.38
N MET A 203 21.99 -5.91 -10.28
CA MET A 203 21.05 -5.72 -9.15
C MET A 203 21.32 -4.44 -8.35
N PHE A 204 22.40 -3.70 -8.66
CA PHE A 204 22.69 -2.42 -8.03
C PHE A 204 21.53 -1.41 -8.17
N LEU A 205 21.13 -1.11 -9.40
CA LEU A 205 20.17 -0.03 -9.67
C LEU A 205 18.77 -0.33 -9.10
N PRO A 206 18.20 -1.55 -9.23
CA PRO A 206 16.90 -1.87 -8.64
C PRO A 206 16.88 -1.73 -7.12
N ILE A 207 17.92 -2.21 -6.44
CA ILE A 207 18.00 -2.18 -4.98
C ILE A 207 18.23 -0.76 -4.49
N PHE A 208 19.16 -0.04 -5.11
CA PHE A 208 19.46 1.34 -4.74
C PHE A 208 18.23 2.24 -4.89
N LEU A 209 17.55 2.20 -6.05
CA LEU A 209 16.35 3.01 -6.28
C LEU A 209 15.21 2.62 -5.33
N ASN A 210 14.98 1.32 -5.10
CA ASN A 210 13.95 0.87 -4.17
C ASN A 210 14.25 1.34 -2.74
N ALA A 211 15.48 1.14 -2.26
CA ALA A 211 15.89 1.58 -0.92
C ALA A 211 15.76 3.10 -0.77
N LEU A 212 16.18 3.87 -1.77
CA LEU A 212 16.04 5.34 -1.77
C LEU A 212 14.57 5.77 -1.69
N VAL A 213 13.71 5.18 -2.51
CA VAL A 213 12.27 5.46 -2.47
C VAL A 213 11.67 5.03 -1.12
N HIS A 214 12.12 3.92 -0.54
CA HIS A 214 11.67 3.47 0.78
C HIS A 214 12.12 4.41 1.91
N VAL A 215 13.34 4.95 1.88
CA VAL A 215 13.77 6.01 2.79
C VAL A 215 12.79 7.18 2.74
N LEU A 216 12.46 7.66 1.54
CA LEU A 216 11.55 8.80 1.36
C LEU A 216 10.11 8.46 1.80
N MET A 217 9.62 7.27 1.47
CA MET A 217 8.27 6.80 1.79
C MET A 217 8.08 6.65 3.31
N TYR A 218 8.98 5.96 4.01
CA TYR A 218 8.89 5.78 5.46
C TYR A 218 9.18 7.07 6.22
N SER A 219 10.06 7.95 5.71
CA SER A 219 10.24 9.30 6.25
C SER A 219 8.94 10.09 6.17
N HIS A 220 8.23 10.01 5.04
CA HIS A 220 6.92 10.62 4.89
C HIS A 220 5.90 10.04 5.90
N TYR A 221 5.88 8.72 6.11
CA TYR A 221 5.00 8.10 7.12
C TYR A 221 5.36 8.51 8.56
N LEU A 222 6.64 8.69 8.86
CA LEU A 222 7.09 9.19 10.16
C LEU A 222 6.62 10.65 10.39
N VAL A 223 6.84 11.52 9.41
CA VAL A 223 6.43 12.94 9.47
C VAL A 223 4.90 13.08 9.58
N THR A 224 4.15 12.30 8.82
CA THR A 224 2.68 12.30 8.90
C THR A 224 2.16 11.71 10.21
N ALA A 225 2.85 10.73 10.80
CA ALA A 225 2.54 10.24 12.14
C ALA A 225 2.74 11.33 13.21
N LEU A 226 3.70 12.25 13.04
CA LEU A 226 3.88 13.41 13.91
C LEU A 226 2.80 14.49 13.73
N GLY A 227 1.87 14.34 12.78
CA GLY A 227 0.78 15.29 12.52
C GLY A 227 1.13 16.41 11.54
N ILE A 228 2.32 16.36 10.93
CA ILE A 228 2.76 17.36 9.95
C ILE A 228 2.14 17.01 8.59
N LYS A 229 1.39 17.96 8.02
CA LYS A 229 0.81 17.82 6.67
C LYS A 229 1.92 17.79 5.62
N SER A 230 1.92 16.76 4.77
CA SER A 230 2.92 16.61 3.72
C SER A 230 2.31 16.86 2.34
N TRP A 231 2.78 17.92 1.68
CA TRP A 231 2.32 18.38 0.36
C TRP A 231 2.94 17.59 -0.81
N TRP A 232 4.02 16.85 -0.57
CA TRP A 232 4.83 16.22 -1.60
C TRP A 232 4.48 14.75 -1.88
N ARG A 233 3.35 14.26 -1.36
CA ARG A 233 2.88 12.87 -1.56
C ARG A 233 2.76 12.46 -3.04
N GLN A 234 2.38 13.38 -3.92
CA GLN A 234 2.31 13.12 -5.36
C GLN A 234 3.68 12.81 -5.97
N TYR A 235 4.73 13.52 -5.54
CA TYR A 235 6.10 13.29 -6.02
C TYR A 235 6.62 11.92 -5.58
N LEU A 236 6.25 11.42 -4.40
CA LEU A 236 6.58 10.06 -3.98
C LEU A 236 6.00 9.00 -4.93
N THR A 237 4.76 9.20 -5.38
CA THR A 237 4.13 8.27 -6.34
C THR A 237 4.81 8.38 -7.70
N SER A 238 5.14 9.59 -8.16
CA SER A 238 5.89 9.80 -9.40
C SER A 238 7.28 9.16 -9.35
N LEU A 239 7.99 9.25 -8.23
CA LEU A 239 9.28 8.59 -8.02
C LEU A 239 9.16 7.06 -8.06
N GLN A 240 8.09 6.49 -7.50
CA GLN A 240 7.80 5.06 -7.60
C GLN A 240 7.56 4.63 -9.06
N LEU A 241 6.81 5.38 -9.85
CA LEU A 241 6.62 5.07 -11.27
C LEU A 241 7.94 5.19 -12.04
N ALA A 242 8.71 6.26 -11.79
CA ALA A 242 10.03 6.46 -12.40
C ALA A 242 10.99 5.30 -12.09
N GLN A 243 10.98 4.80 -10.85
CA GLN A 243 11.80 3.65 -10.46
C GLN A 243 11.48 2.42 -11.33
N PHE A 244 10.19 2.13 -11.55
CA PHE A 244 9.78 0.95 -12.32
C PHE A 244 10.19 1.09 -13.78
N CYS A 245 10.01 2.28 -14.36
CA CYS A 245 10.46 2.56 -15.73
C CYS A 245 11.97 2.39 -15.90
N LEU A 246 12.77 2.93 -14.98
CA LEU A 246 14.23 2.85 -15.05
C LEU A 246 14.74 1.41 -14.90
N ILE A 247 14.16 0.65 -13.98
CA ILE A 247 14.54 -0.76 -13.76
C ILE A 247 14.12 -1.63 -14.95
N SER A 248 12.91 -1.42 -15.49
CA SER A 248 12.45 -2.09 -16.71
C SER A 248 13.38 -1.81 -17.88
N LEU A 249 13.76 -0.53 -18.08
CA LEU A 249 14.64 -0.12 -19.17
C LEU A 249 16.03 -0.77 -19.03
N GLN A 250 16.61 -0.73 -17.84
CA GLN A 250 17.89 -1.38 -17.55
C GLN A 250 17.84 -2.87 -17.89
N SER A 251 16.80 -3.58 -17.42
CA SER A 251 16.64 -5.03 -17.64
C SER A 251 16.41 -5.35 -19.12
N ALA A 252 15.66 -4.53 -19.85
CA ALA A 252 15.41 -4.69 -21.28
C ALA A 252 16.69 -4.47 -22.12
N VAL A 253 17.47 -3.44 -21.80
CA VAL A 253 18.76 -3.18 -22.47
C VAL A 253 19.77 -4.29 -22.15
N ALA A 254 19.76 -4.82 -20.91
CA ALA A 254 20.62 -5.94 -20.56
C ALA A 254 20.24 -7.20 -21.35
N TYR A 255 18.95 -7.47 -21.50
CA TYR A 255 18.45 -8.63 -22.25
C TYR A 255 18.75 -8.53 -23.75
N SER A 256 18.63 -7.33 -24.34
CA SER A 256 18.91 -7.10 -25.77
C SER A 256 20.39 -7.20 -26.14
N ARG A 257 21.30 -7.08 -25.16
CA ARG A 257 22.75 -7.25 -25.36
C ARG A 257 23.23 -8.70 -25.24
N GLY A 258 22.32 -9.62 -24.92
CA GLY A 258 22.59 -11.04 -24.89
C GLY A 258 23.02 -11.59 -23.52
N PRO A 259 23.29 -12.90 -23.45
CA PRO A 259 23.53 -13.62 -22.19
C PRO A 259 24.77 -13.15 -21.42
N SER A 260 25.78 -12.61 -22.12
CA SER A 260 27.04 -12.14 -21.52
C SER A 260 26.92 -10.82 -20.76
N CYS A 261 25.78 -10.12 -20.88
CA CYS A 261 25.54 -8.85 -20.21
C CYS A 261 24.85 -9.06 -18.85
N GLY A 262 25.61 -9.01 -17.77
CA GLY A 262 25.09 -8.88 -16.40
C GLY A 262 24.37 -10.12 -15.87
N ALA A 263 23.17 -9.91 -15.29
CA ALA A 263 22.39 -10.96 -14.63
C ALA A 263 21.93 -12.07 -15.61
N PRO A 264 21.61 -13.29 -15.14
CA PRO A 264 21.06 -14.34 -16.00
C PRO A 264 19.80 -13.90 -16.76
N ASP A 265 19.62 -14.34 -18.00
CA ASP A 265 18.52 -13.91 -18.86
C ASP A 265 17.14 -14.22 -18.26
N TRP A 266 16.97 -15.37 -17.59
CA TRP A 266 15.73 -15.69 -16.89
C TRP A 266 15.41 -14.65 -15.80
N ALA A 267 16.42 -14.15 -15.07
CA ALA A 267 16.25 -13.15 -14.03
C ALA A 267 15.90 -11.79 -14.64
N LYS A 268 16.54 -11.41 -15.75
CA LYS A 268 16.20 -10.21 -16.53
C LYS A 268 14.73 -10.24 -16.97
N VAL A 269 14.25 -11.36 -17.51
CA VAL A 269 12.86 -11.53 -17.96
C VAL A 269 11.89 -11.44 -16.79
N ILE A 270 12.16 -12.10 -15.66
CA ILE A 270 11.34 -11.98 -14.44
C ILE A 270 11.25 -10.52 -13.99
N MET A 271 12.37 -9.79 -13.98
CA MET A 271 12.40 -8.38 -13.60
C MET A 271 11.58 -7.50 -14.55
N ILE A 272 11.70 -7.70 -15.87
CA ILE A 272 10.88 -6.97 -16.86
C ILE A 272 9.39 -7.23 -16.61
N LEU A 273 8.98 -8.51 -16.51
CA LEU A 273 7.59 -8.87 -16.29
C LEU A 273 7.05 -8.29 -14.99
N TYR A 274 7.83 -8.39 -13.91
CA TYR A 274 7.45 -7.87 -12.61
C TYR A 274 7.29 -6.34 -12.62
N MET A 275 8.28 -5.60 -13.16
CA MET A 275 8.21 -4.14 -13.23
C MET A 275 7.09 -3.65 -14.15
N CYS A 276 6.84 -4.33 -15.27
CA CYS A 276 5.68 -4.04 -16.12
C CYS A 276 4.35 -4.25 -15.38
N SER A 277 4.23 -5.32 -14.59
CA SER A 277 3.03 -5.56 -13.77
C SER A 277 2.84 -4.45 -12.74
N MET A 278 3.91 -4.04 -12.05
CA MET A 278 3.88 -2.96 -11.06
C MET A 278 3.54 -1.62 -11.71
N LEU A 279 4.12 -1.32 -12.87
CA LEU A 279 3.83 -0.11 -13.64
C LEU A 279 2.37 -0.07 -14.09
N PHE A 280 1.79 -1.20 -14.51
CA PHE A 280 0.37 -1.26 -14.86
C PHE A 280 -0.53 -0.98 -13.65
N LEU A 281 -0.31 -1.65 -12.52
CA LEU A 281 -1.15 -1.47 -11.34
C LEU A 281 -1.01 -0.06 -10.74
N PHE A 282 0.23 0.46 -10.61
CA PHE A 282 0.48 1.82 -10.12
C PHE A 282 0.03 2.89 -11.12
N GLY A 283 0.24 2.66 -12.42
CA GLY A 283 -0.17 3.56 -13.49
C GLY A 283 -1.69 3.72 -13.56
N LYS A 284 -2.42 2.60 -13.45
CA LYS A 284 -3.89 2.63 -13.39
C LYS A 284 -4.40 3.47 -12.22
N PHE A 285 -3.77 3.33 -11.04
CA PHE A 285 -4.08 4.18 -9.90
C PHE A 285 -3.72 5.65 -10.15
N PHE A 286 -2.54 5.92 -10.70
CA PHE A 286 -2.04 7.27 -10.92
C PHE A 286 -2.93 8.05 -11.88
N VAL A 287 -3.28 7.45 -13.03
CA VAL A 287 -4.18 8.04 -14.02
C VAL A 287 -5.52 8.38 -13.39
N LYS A 288 -6.15 7.42 -12.70
CA LYS A 288 -7.46 7.62 -12.09
C LYS A 288 -7.44 8.71 -11.02
N ARG A 289 -6.42 8.73 -10.16
CA ARG A 289 -6.34 9.64 -9.00
C ARG A 289 -5.87 11.05 -9.32
N TYR A 290 -4.88 11.19 -10.19
CA TYR A 290 -4.16 12.44 -10.41
C TYR A 290 -4.47 13.08 -11.76
N ILE A 291 -4.64 12.28 -12.82
CA ILE A 291 -4.95 12.81 -14.16
C ILE A 291 -6.45 13.04 -14.31
N GLN A 292 -7.26 12.02 -14.03
CA GLN A 292 -8.72 12.12 -14.09
C GLN A 292 -9.32 12.89 -12.90
N LYS A 293 -8.49 13.25 -11.91
CA LYS A 293 -8.87 13.97 -10.66
C LYS A 293 -10.06 13.37 -9.93
N ASP A 294 -10.34 12.08 -10.17
CA ASP A 294 -11.39 11.39 -9.48
C ASP A 294 -10.98 11.29 -8.00
N THR A 295 -11.70 12.03 -7.15
CA THR A 295 -11.42 12.09 -5.72
C THR A 295 -11.89 10.81 -5.01
N SER A 296 -12.73 10.03 -5.68
CA SER A 296 -13.11 8.66 -5.29
C SER A 296 -12.09 7.62 -5.76
N ALA A 297 -11.22 7.98 -6.72
CA ALA A 297 -10.15 7.12 -7.17
C ALA A 297 -9.11 6.91 -6.08
N ASN A 298 -8.65 5.68 -6.06
CA ASN A 298 -8.20 5.00 -4.88
C ASN A 298 -7.58 3.73 -5.46
N MET A 299 -6.34 3.37 -5.08
CA MET A 299 -5.68 2.17 -5.62
C MET A 299 -6.71 1.05 -5.55
N ASP A 300 -7.12 0.45 -6.67
CA ASP A 300 -8.37 -0.33 -6.67
C ASP A 300 -8.41 -1.32 -5.49
N GLY A 301 -9.46 -1.20 -4.67
CA GLY A 301 -9.57 -1.83 -3.34
C GLY A 301 -9.60 -0.84 -2.16
N VAL A 302 -9.29 0.43 -2.38
CA VAL A 302 -9.34 1.48 -1.36
C VAL A 302 -10.81 1.94 -1.19
N ILE A 303 -11.61 1.21 -0.41
CA ILE A 303 -12.94 1.67 0.03
C ILE A 303 -12.71 2.90 0.92
N THR A 304 -13.11 4.08 0.44
CA THR A 304 -13.40 5.19 1.35
C THR A 304 -14.56 4.74 2.23
N THR A 305 -14.27 4.39 3.48
CA THR A 305 -15.12 4.95 4.51
C THR A 305 -15.04 6.46 4.27
N LYS A 306 -16.12 7.05 3.75
CA LYS A 306 -16.48 8.37 4.26
C LYS A 306 -16.26 8.22 5.76
N ALA A 307 -15.35 9.01 6.36
CA ALA A 307 -15.42 9.18 7.79
C ALA A 307 -16.90 9.38 8.07
N PHE A 308 -17.48 8.64 9.03
CA PHE A 308 -18.86 8.84 9.39
C PHE A 308 -18.94 10.28 9.88
N THR A 309 -19.20 11.19 8.95
CA THR A 309 -19.66 12.53 9.20
C THR A 309 -21.14 12.29 9.35
N PRO A 310 -21.68 12.29 10.59
CA PRO A 310 -23.11 12.32 10.75
C PRO A 310 -23.66 13.38 9.81
N GLU A 311 -24.53 12.96 8.90
CA GLU A 311 -25.19 13.89 8.01
C GLU A 311 -26.25 14.59 8.87
N TYR A 312 -25.94 15.84 9.27
CA TYR A 312 -26.87 16.67 10.01
C TYR A 312 -27.85 17.28 9.03
N ILE A 313 -29.12 16.91 9.15
CA ILE A 313 -30.20 17.64 8.49
C ILE A 313 -30.62 18.73 9.46
N THR A 314 -30.51 19.98 9.02
CA THR A 314 -30.86 21.14 9.83
C THR A 314 -32.10 21.82 9.25
N TYR A 315 -33.12 22.01 10.09
CA TYR A 315 -34.26 22.87 9.81
C TYR A 315 -34.11 24.17 10.59
N GLN A 316 -34.41 25.29 9.95
CA GLN A 316 -34.33 26.61 10.58
C GLN A 316 -35.50 27.48 10.14
N GLY A 317 -35.88 28.41 11.01
CA GLY A 317 -36.95 29.35 10.73
C GLY A 317 -37.05 30.42 11.80
N THR A 318 -38.10 31.24 11.70
CA THR A 318 -38.44 32.21 12.74
C THR A 318 -39.86 31.99 13.21
N ALA A 319 -40.14 32.32 14.46
CA ALA A 319 -41.46 32.26 15.07
C ALA A 319 -41.73 33.54 15.87
N ILE A 320 -43.00 33.94 15.92
CA ILE A 320 -43.48 35.03 16.77
C ILE A 320 -44.20 34.38 17.96
N LEU A 321 -43.81 34.76 19.17
CA LEU A 321 -44.42 34.25 20.39
C LEU A 321 -45.81 34.87 20.60
N GLY A 322 -46.80 34.04 20.90
CA GLY A 322 -48.17 34.48 21.17
C GLY A 322 -48.35 35.14 22.54
N ALA A 323 -49.60 35.40 22.92
CA ALA A 323 -49.97 36.12 24.15
C ALA A 323 -49.42 35.51 25.47
N LYS A 324 -49.08 34.23 25.48
CA LYS A 324 -48.49 33.54 26.63
C LYS A 324 -46.96 33.45 26.58
N GLY A 325 -46.30 34.09 25.62
CA GLY A 325 -44.85 33.96 25.43
C GLY A 325 -44.43 32.61 24.84
N THR A 326 -45.38 31.90 24.22
CA THR A 326 -45.22 30.54 23.67
C THR A 326 -45.43 30.53 22.16
N ALA A 327 -44.74 29.63 21.46
CA ALA A 327 -45.02 29.32 20.05
C ALA A 327 -44.92 27.81 19.80
N LYS A 328 -45.88 27.27 19.04
CA LYS A 328 -45.81 25.93 18.46
C LYS A 328 -45.24 26.05 17.05
N ILE A 329 -44.15 25.33 16.78
CA ILE A 329 -43.41 25.39 15.51
C ILE A 329 -43.59 24.07 14.78
N GLU A 330 -44.16 24.13 13.58
CA GLU A 330 -44.32 22.98 12.69
C GLU A 330 -43.13 22.87 11.75
N LEU A 331 -42.54 21.69 11.68
CA LEU A 331 -41.44 21.41 10.76
C LEU A 331 -41.99 21.07 9.36
N PRO A 332 -41.22 21.34 8.28
CA PRO A 332 -41.65 21.03 6.92
C PRO A 332 -41.98 19.53 6.74
N LEU A 333 -42.89 19.20 5.81
CA LEU A 333 -43.31 17.81 5.53
C LEU A 333 -42.15 16.83 5.30
N GLY A 334 -41.00 17.28 4.78
CA GLY A 334 -39.78 16.48 4.61
C GLY A 334 -39.17 15.96 5.94
N ALA A 335 -39.48 16.60 7.06
CA ALA A 335 -39.06 16.19 8.40
C ALA A 335 -39.77 14.92 8.90
N LYS A 336 -40.85 14.46 8.25
CA LYS A 336 -41.49 13.15 8.56
C LYS A 336 -40.53 11.96 8.39
N THR A 337 -39.47 12.12 7.61
CA THR A 337 -38.42 11.10 7.47
C THR A 337 -37.62 10.90 8.76
N MET A 338 -37.58 11.90 9.65
CA MET A 338 -36.90 11.86 10.96
C MET A 338 -37.60 10.92 11.94
N THR A 339 -38.89 10.64 11.76
CA THR A 339 -39.71 9.79 12.64
C THR A 339 -39.99 8.41 12.03
N SER A 340 -39.53 8.15 10.80
CA SER A 340 -39.84 6.91 10.09
C SER A 340 -38.96 5.71 10.54
N ARG A 341 -39.65 4.66 11.01
CA ARG A 341 -39.22 3.27 11.30
C ARG A 341 -37.71 3.03 11.53
N GLY A 342 -37.32 3.02 12.80
CA GLY A 342 -36.18 2.22 13.30
C GLY A 342 -34.84 2.94 13.47
N SER A 343 -34.78 4.25 13.24
CA SER A 343 -33.58 5.06 13.50
C SER A 343 -33.72 5.74 14.86
N ARG A 344 -32.75 5.57 15.77
CA ARG A 344 -32.60 6.46 16.93
C ARG A 344 -32.06 7.77 16.40
N VAL A 345 -32.82 8.84 16.53
CA VAL A 345 -32.44 10.17 16.06
C VAL A 345 -32.10 11.03 17.27
N ASN A 346 -30.90 11.61 17.29
CA ASN A 346 -30.54 12.64 18.26
C ASN A 346 -30.93 14.00 17.67
N LEU A 347 -31.74 14.76 18.40
CA LEU A 347 -32.16 16.10 18.03
C LEU A 347 -31.39 17.12 18.89
N ALA A 348 -30.92 18.20 18.26
CA ALA A 348 -30.33 19.34 18.94
C ALA A 348 -31.10 20.61 18.57
N TYR A 349 -31.48 21.39 19.58
CA TYR A 349 -32.26 22.62 19.42
C TYR A 349 -31.40 23.83 19.75
N GLN A 350 -31.51 24.87 18.92
CA GLN A 350 -30.91 26.17 19.18
C GLN A 350 -31.98 27.25 19.00
N LEU A 351 -32.12 28.10 20.02
CA LEU A 351 -33.06 29.21 20.05
C LEU A 351 -32.29 30.52 20.22
N THR A 352 -32.59 31.51 19.36
CA THR A 352 -31.95 32.82 19.39
C THR A 352 -33.02 33.90 19.40
N ALA A 353 -33.05 34.70 20.46
CA ALA A 353 -33.93 35.87 20.53
C ALA A 353 -33.54 36.92 19.50
N ILE A 354 -34.52 37.47 18.77
CA ILE A 354 -34.29 38.53 17.78
C ILE A 354 -34.74 39.86 18.37
N GLY A 355 -33.84 40.84 18.41
CA GLY A 355 -34.12 42.22 18.82
C GLY A 355 -33.86 42.52 20.30
N ALA A 356 -34.36 41.69 21.22
CA ALA A 356 -34.17 41.87 22.67
C ALA A 356 -33.76 40.56 23.36
N SER A 357 -32.93 40.66 24.40
CA SER A 357 -32.48 39.49 25.17
C SER A 357 -33.64 38.81 25.90
N MET A 358 -33.73 37.49 25.78
CA MET A 358 -34.72 36.64 26.44
C MET A 358 -34.02 35.47 27.15
N PRO A 359 -33.51 35.66 28.39
CA PRO A 359 -32.75 34.64 29.10
C PRO A 359 -33.60 33.46 29.58
N GLY A 360 -34.93 33.59 29.60
CA GLY A 360 -35.87 32.54 30.00
C GLY A 360 -36.37 31.67 28.86
N LEU A 361 -35.82 31.80 27.64
CA LEU A 361 -36.32 31.09 26.46
C LEU A 361 -35.85 29.63 26.45
N PHE A 362 -36.78 28.66 26.39
CA PHE A 362 -36.47 27.23 26.34
C PHE A 362 -37.43 26.45 25.43
N VAL A 363 -37.02 25.23 25.06
CA VAL A 363 -37.87 24.26 24.36
C VAL A 363 -38.77 23.58 25.38
N GLU A 364 -40.08 23.81 25.28
CA GLU A 364 -41.08 23.29 26.22
C GLU A 364 -41.47 21.85 25.90
N SER A 365 -41.57 21.50 24.61
CA SER A 365 -41.80 20.13 24.16
C SER A 365 -40.94 19.81 22.96
N GLU A 366 -40.25 18.66 23.00
CA GLU A 366 -39.47 18.15 21.88
C GLU A 366 -40.36 17.51 20.80
N VAL A 367 -39.77 17.22 19.65
CA VAL A 367 -40.46 16.53 18.55
C VAL A 367 -40.65 15.07 18.95
N ASP A 368 -41.87 14.55 18.84
CA ASP A 368 -42.14 13.15 19.09
C ASP A 368 -41.47 12.27 18.02
N THR A 369 -40.51 11.46 18.45
CA THR A 369 -39.73 10.54 17.62
C THR A 369 -40.15 9.08 17.77
N ALA A 370 -41.20 8.79 18.56
CA ALA A 370 -41.66 7.44 18.79
C ALA A 370 -42.31 6.85 17.52
N PRO A 371 -41.86 5.66 17.05
CA PRO A 371 -42.33 5.07 15.78
C PRO A 371 -43.81 4.64 15.79
N ASP A 372 -44.44 4.55 16.96
CA ASP A 372 -45.81 4.05 17.16
C ASP A 372 -46.78 5.13 17.68
N SER A 373 -46.38 6.41 17.76
CA SER A 373 -47.28 7.47 18.23
C SER A 373 -48.29 7.87 17.15
N ASN A 374 -49.51 8.23 17.58
CA ASN A 374 -50.58 8.71 16.69
C ASN A 374 -50.17 9.97 15.89
N GLN A 375 -49.16 10.72 16.37
CA GLN A 375 -48.64 11.91 15.72
C GLN A 375 -47.82 11.59 14.47
N ALA A 376 -47.09 10.46 14.45
CA ALA A 376 -46.24 10.04 13.34
C ALA A 376 -47.01 9.66 12.06
N LYS A 377 -48.32 9.36 12.16
CA LYS A 377 -49.14 8.92 11.01
C LYS A 377 -49.83 10.06 10.27
N ASN A 378 -50.34 11.09 10.97
CA ASN A 378 -51.26 12.06 10.38
C ASN A 378 -50.86 13.55 10.53
N GLU A 379 -49.93 13.91 11.43
CA GLU A 379 -49.57 15.33 11.69
C GLU A 379 -48.15 15.67 11.22
N ALA A 380 -47.87 16.96 11.02
CA ALA A 380 -46.50 17.42 10.79
C ALA A 380 -45.72 17.40 12.13
N PRO A 381 -44.46 16.92 12.13
CA PRO A 381 -43.65 16.94 13.35
C PRO A 381 -43.50 18.38 13.84
N SER A 382 -43.76 18.62 15.13
CA SER A 382 -43.75 19.95 15.72
C SER A 382 -43.10 19.94 17.10
N PHE A 383 -42.59 21.09 17.52
CA PHE A 383 -42.03 21.31 18.86
C PHE A 383 -42.56 22.65 19.40
N SER A 384 -42.50 22.85 20.71
CA SER A 384 -42.96 24.08 21.35
C SER A 384 -41.83 24.82 22.06
N VAL A 385 -41.92 26.15 22.05
CA VAL A 385 -40.97 27.06 22.68
C VAL A 385 -41.72 27.96 23.64
N SER A 386 -41.15 28.19 24.83
CA SER A 386 -41.75 28.95 25.91
C SER A 386 -40.73 29.87 26.60
N GLY A 387 -41.23 30.75 27.47
CA GLY A 387 -40.40 31.63 28.31
C GLY A 387 -39.92 32.92 27.65
N GLY A 388 -40.54 33.34 26.54
CA GLY A 388 -40.33 34.67 25.96
C GLY A 388 -41.49 35.64 26.23
N LYS A 389 -41.43 36.82 25.61
CA LYS A 389 -42.47 37.87 25.74
C LYS A 389 -43.43 37.84 24.56
N GLU A 390 -44.68 38.25 24.76
CA GLU A 390 -45.68 38.38 23.69
C GLU A 390 -45.15 39.25 22.54
N GLY A 391 -45.35 38.78 21.30
CA GLY A 391 -44.91 39.47 20.10
C GLY A 391 -43.41 39.41 19.82
N ALA A 392 -42.60 38.80 20.70
CA ALA A 392 -41.18 38.66 20.48
C ALA A 392 -40.87 37.67 19.34
N LYS A 393 -39.84 37.99 18.54
CA LYS A 393 -39.36 37.14 17.45
C LYS A 393 -38.23 36.23 17.95
N VAL A 394 -38.31 34.95 17.60
CA VAL A 394 -37.31 33.93 17.93
C VAL A 394 -36.86 33.26 16.63
N SER A 395 -35.55 33.23 16.41
CA SER A 395 -34.93 32.33 15.42
C SER A 395 -34.76 30.97 16.05
N TRP A 396 -35.10 29.91 15.34
CA TRP A 396 -34.96 28.54 15.80
C TRP A 396 -34.22 27.69 14.78
N GLN A 397 -33.47 26.72 15.29
CA GLN A 397 -32.76 25.73 14.50
C GLN A 397 -32.88 24.36 15.18
N VAL A 398 -33.24 23.34 14.39
CA VAL A 398 -33.32 21.94 14.81
C VAL A 398 -32.37 21.12 13.94
N ALA A 399 -31.35 20.55 14.54
CA ALA A 399 -30.40 19.66 13.86
C ALA A 399 -30.67 18.20 14.23
N CYS A 400 -30.62 17.33 13.23
CA CYS A 400 -30.90 15.90 13.36
C CYS A 400 -29.71 15.08 12.93
N GLU A 401 -29.23 14.23 13.84
CA GLU A 401 -28.18 13.26 13.55
C GLU A 401 -28.79 11.98 12.97
N ARG A 402 -28.55 11.71 11.68
CA ARG A 402 -28.95 10.45 11.06
C ARG A 402 -27.87 9.38 11.28
N VAL A 403 -28.15 8.41 12.15
CA VAL A 403 -27.30 7.21 12.31
C VAL A 403 -27.70 6.15 11.29
N GLU A 404 -27.04 6.12 10.13
CA GLU A 404 -27.21 4.99 9.19
C GLU A 404 -26.77 3.69 9.86
N ARG A 405 -27.71 2.74 10.06
CA ARG A 405 -27.31 1.35 10.27
C ARG A 405 -26.64 0.85 8.99
N PRO A 406 -25.52 0.11 9.07
CA PRO A 406 -24.89 -0.46 7.89
C PRO A 406 -25.92 -1.28 7.11
N ALA A 407 -26.13 -0.92 5.84
CA ALA A 407 -27.12 -1.55 4.98
C ALA A 407 -26.91 -3.08 4.98
N ARG A 408 -27.94 -3.83 5.37
CA ARG A 408 -27.98 -5.27 5.13
C ARG A 408 -27.99 -5.43 3.61
N LYS A 409 -26.91 -5.98 3.04
CA LYS A 409 -26.80 -6.26 1.59
C LYS A 409 -28.13 -6.83 1.09
N GLN A 410 -28.86 -6.07 0.29
CA GLN A 410 -29.96 -6.60 -0.50
C GLN A 410 -29.34 -7.69 -1.37
N LYS A 411 -29.78 -8.94 -1.19
CA LYS A 411 -29.50 -9.98 -2.17
C LYS A 411 -30.11 -9.52 -3.48
N SER A 412 -29.29 -9.47 -4.53
CA SER A 412 -29.74 -9.27 -5.90
C SER A 412 -30.91 -10.22 -6.18
N PRO A 413 -31.99 -9.79 -6.83
CA PRO A 413 -33.00 -10.72 -7.31
C PRO A 413 -32.33 -11.71 -8.27
N LEU A 414 -32.55 -13.00 -8.05
CA LEU A 414 -32.18 -14.04 -9.02
C LEU A 414 -32.85 -13.72 -10.36
N PRO A 415 -32.15 -13.86 -11.51
CA PRO A 415 -32.77 -13.67 -12.81
C PRO A 415 -33.86 -14.73 -13.01
N CYS A 416 -35.10 -14.27 -13.22
CA CYS A 416 -36.26 -15.10 -13.52
C CYS A 416 -36.06 -15.87 -14.85
N CYS A 417 -36.57 -17.09 -14.88
CA CYS A 417 -36.65 -17.99 -16.03
C CYS A 417 -37.19 -17.32 -17.31
N PRO A 418 -36.77 -17.78 -18.50
CA PRO A 418 -37.40 -17.40 -19.75
C PRO A 418 -38.80 -18.01 -19.83
N GLN A 419 -39.81 -17.16 -20.01
CA GLN A 419 -41.16 -17.60 -20.38
C GLN A 419 -41.15 -18.09 -21.82
N GLN A 420 -41.67 -19.30 -22.02
CA GLN A 420 -42.13 -19.80 -23.31
C GLN A 420 -43.20 -18.84 -23.87
N GLN A 421 -43.04 -18.46 -25.13
CA GLN A 421 -44.13 -18.25 -26.08
C GLN A 421 -43.64 -18.62 -27.47
#